data_AF-A0A078I2I5-F1
#
_entry.id   AF-A0A078I2I5-F1
#
_cell.length_a   1.000
_cell.length_b   1.000
_cell.length_c   1.000
_cell.angle_alpha   90.00
_cell.angle_beta   90.00
_cell.angle_gamma   90.00
#
_symmetry.space_group_name_H-M   'P 1'
#
loop_
_entity.id
_entity.type
_entity.pdbx_description
1 polymer ?
#
loop_
_entity_poly.entity_id
_entity_poly.type
_entity_poly.pdbx_seq_one_letter_code
_entity_poly.pdbx_strand_id
1 'polypeptide(L)'
;MDPKLLRVAQSGSVNALYSLLQKDPCILQNVDVLPFIHTPLHEASSTGKIDLAMELMILKPSFAKKLNEDGLTPLHLAVENHQAELALELVKFDPSLVRIRGRGGMTPLHLVAKEGDVELLTEFILVCPESITDATLNGETALHIAVISDRYEELKVLRGWMQRMRKVDASTTEIQVLNKRDRKGNTALHLAAYNNNHQACTYPFF
;
A
#
# COMPACT_ATOMS: atom_id res chain seq x y z
N MET A 1 16.64 4.25 -13.41
CA MET A 1 16.47 2.97 -14.13
C MET A 1 17.34 2.93 -15.38
N ASP A 2 17.83 1.75 -15.80
CA ASP A 2 18.49 1.57 -17.11
C ASP A 2 17.50 1.83 -18.27
N PRO A 3 17.86 2.60 -19.33
CA PRO A 3 16.95 2.91 -20.44
C PRO A 3 16.43 1.69 -21.21
N LYS A 4 17.17 0.59 -21.28
CA LYS A 4 16.73 -0.65 -21.95
C LYS A 4 15.63 -1.31 -21.15
N LEU A 5 15.79 -1.36 -19.82
CA LEU A 5 14.77 -1.88 -18.91
C LEU A 5 13.52 -0.99 -18.92
N LEU A 6 13.68 0.34 -19.03
CA LEU A 6 12.55 1.25 -19.18
C LEU A 6 11.71 0.91 -20.40
N ARG A 7 12.33 0.69 -21.56
CA ARG A 7 11.61 0.32 -22.80
C ARG A 7 10.85 -0.99 -22.65
N VAL A 8 11.45 -1.99 -21.98
CA VAL A 8 10.77 -3.26 -21.68
C VAL A 8 9.57 -3.02 -20.79
N ALA A 9 9.74 -2.25 -19.71
CA ALA A 9 8.66 -1.92 -18.78
C ALA A 9 7.49 -1.21 -19.46
N GLN A 10 7.78 -0.18 -20.26
CA GLN A 10 6.78 0.55 -21.05
C GLN A 10 6.03 -0.35 -22.05
N SER A 11 6.75 -1.30 -22.68
CA SER A 11 6.12 -2.26 -23.59
C SER A 11 5.22 -3.28 -22.88
N GLY A 12 5.47 -3.57 -21.60
CA GLY A 12 4.81 -4.65 -20.86
C GLY A 12 5.17 -6.06 -21.35
N SER A 13 6.16 -6.20 -22.24
CA SER A 13 6.45 -7.49 -22.89
C SER A 13 7.44 -8.35 -22.11
N VAL A 14 6.97 -9.49 -21.61
CA VAL A 14 7.81 -10.55 -21.03
C VAL A 14 8.83 -11.07 -22.05
N ASN A 15 8.44 -11.23 -23.31
CA ASN A 15 9.36 -11.67 -24.37
C ASN A 15 10.51 -10.66 -24.60
N ALA A 16 10.22 -9.35 -24.52
CA ALA A 16 11.24 -8.32 -24.61
C ALA A 16 12.19 -8.35 -23.39
N LEU A 17 11.66 -8.65 -22.19
CA LEU A 17 12.47 -8.85 -20.99
C LEU A 17 13.46 -10.02 -21.19
N TYR A 18 12.97 -11.18 -21.61
CA TYR A 18 13.84 -12.35 -21.85
C TYR A 18 14.86 -12.11 -22.97
N SER A 19 14.46 -11.41 -24.04
CA SER A 19 15.39 -11.03 -25.12
C SER A 19 16.49 -10.09 -24.62
N LEU A 20 16.19 -9.23 -23.64
CA LEU A 20 17.16 -8.35 -23.01
C LEU A 20 18.08 -9.13 -22.06
N LEU A 21 17.54 -10.03 -21.26
CA LEU A 21 18.32 -10.90 -20.35
C LEU A 21 19.29 -11.81 -21.09
N GLN A 22 18.92 -12.32 -22.28
CA GLN A 22 19.85 -13.08 -23.12
C GLN A 22 21.05 -12.24 -23.58
N LYS A 23 20.86 -10.94 -23.82
CA LYS A 23 21.93 -10.02 -24.25
C LYS A 23 22.74 -9.48 -23.08
N ASP A 24 22.10 -9.33 -21.92
CA ASP A 24 22.69 -8.79 -20.70
C ASP A 24 22.13 -9.51 -19.46
N PRO A 25 22.72 -10.66 -19.07
CA PRO A 25 22.19 -11.51 -18.00
C PRO A 25 22.20 -10.86 -16.60
N CYS A 26 23.03 -9.83 -16.40
CA CYS A 26 23.22 -9.20 -15.09
C CYS A 26 22.44 -7.89 -14.92
N ILE A 27 21.66 -7.48 -15.93
CA ILE A 27 21.00 -6.17 -15.96
C ILE A 27 20.05 -5.91 -14.77
N LEU A 28 19.53 -6.98 -14.13
CA LEU A 28 18.67 -6.88 -12.95
C LEU A 28 19.43 -6.85 -11.61
N GLN A 29 20.75 -7.06 -11.57
CA GLN A 29 21.50 -7.20 -10.32
C GLN A 29 21.89 -5.85 -9.69
N ASN A 30 22.11 -4.80 -10.49
CA ASN A 30 22.66 -3.52 -10.05
C ASN A 30 21.73 -2.70 -9.12
N VAL A 31 20.54 -3.21 -8.86
CA VAL A 31 19.43 -2.51 -8.21
C VAL A 31 19.42 -2.65 -6.69
N ASP A 32 20.04 -3.70 -6.15
CA ASP A 32 20.01 -3.96 -4.70
C ASP A 32 20.90 -2.98 -3.93
N VAL A 33 21.95 -2.47 -4.56
CA VAL A 33 22.95 -1.56 -3.96
C VAL A 33 22.36 -0.18 -3.65
N LEU A 34 21.38 0.26 -4.43
CA LEU A 34 20.81 1.60 -4.28
C LEU A 34 19.65 1.59 -3.27
N PRO A 35 19.64 2.51 -2.28
CA PRO A 35 18.56 2.60 -1.30
C PRO A 35 17.25 3.05 -1.95
N PHE A 36 17.33 3.99 -2.89
CA PHE A 36 16.23 4.47 -3.72
C PHE A 36 16.57 4.27 -5.18
N ILE A 37 15.66 3.67 -5.94
CA ILE A 37 15.82 3.44 -7.37
C ILE A 37 14.46 3.19 -8.01
N HIS A 38 14.14 3.92 -9.08
CA HIS A 38 13.06 3.51 -9.97
C HIS A 38 13.44 2.20 -10.68
N THR A 39 12.68 1.14 -10.42
CA THR A 39 12.88 -0.20 -11.00
C THR A 39 11.83 -0.50 -12.09
N PRO A 40 12.03 -1.53 -12.93
CA PRO A 40 11.06 -1.88 -13.97
C PRO A 40 9.71 -2.28 -13.38
N LEU A 41 9.71 -2.80 -12.15
CA LEU A 41 8.48 -3.15 -11.44
C LEU A 41 7.68 -1.89 -11.03
N HIS A 42 8.33 -0.76 -10.74
CA HIS A 42 7.61 0.49 -10.47
C HIS A 42 6.82 0.95 -11.70
N GLU A 43 7.46 0.97 -12.87
CA GLU A 43 6.82 1.34 -14.15
C GLU A 43 5.74 0.34 -14.57
N ALA A 44 5.98 -0.97 -14.40
CA ALA A 44 4.96 -1.98 -14.63
C ALA A 44 3.75 -1.82 -13.69
N SER A 45 4.00 -1.46 -12.42
CA SER A 45 2.97 -1.21 -11.43
C SER A 45 2.17 0.06 -11.67
N SER A 46 2.80 1.16 -12.12
CA SER A 46 2.08 2.40 -12.44
C SER A 46 1.19 2.25 -13.69
N THR A 47 1.56 1.38 -14.63
CA THR A 47 0.87 1.21 -15.92
C THR A 47 0.07 -0.09 -16.04
N GLY A 48 -0.04 -0.88 -14.97
CA GLY A 48 -0.87 -2.08 -14.91
C GLY A 48 -0.37 -3.26 -15.76
N LYS A 49 0.95 -3.39 -15.99
CA LYS A 49 1.52 -4.49 -16.79
C LYS A 49 1.64 -5.77 -15.94
N ILE A 50 0.52 -6.45 -15.70
CA ILE A 50 0.42 -7.58 -14.76
C ILE A 50 1.42 -8.69 -15.11
N ASP A 51 1.40 -9.22 -16.33
CA ASP A 51 2.29 -10.33 -16.73
C ASP A 51 3.77 -9.98 -16.52
N LEU A 52 4.17 -8.77 -16.92
CA LEU A 52 5.54 -8.31 -16.75
C LEU A 52 5.89 -8.11 -15.27
N ALA A 53 4.98 -7.53 -14.49
CA ALA A 53 5.18 -7.32 -13.06
C ALA A 53 5.39 -8.65 -12.33
N MET A 54 4.54 -9.65 -12.62
CA MET A 54 4.66 -10.97 -12.02
C MET A 54 5.95 -11.68 -12.44
N GLU A 55 6.33 -11.59 -13.71
CA GLU A 55 7.60 -12.14 -14.19
C GLU A 55 8.81 -11.47 -13.49
N LEU A 56 8.78 -10.15 -13.34
CA LEU A 56 9.82 -9.41 -12.62
C LEU A 56 9.88 -9.80 -11.14
N MET A 57 8.74 -10.07 -10.49
CA MET A 57 8.72 -10.58 -9.12
C MET A 57 9.34 -11.97 -8.99
N ILE A 58 9.13 -12.85 -9.97
CA ILE A 58 9.74 -14.19 -10.01
C ILE A 58 11.25 -14.09 -10.19
N LEU A 59 11.70 -13.28 -11.16
CA LEU A 59 13.12 -13.15 -11.50
C LEU A 59 13.92 -12.35 -10.46
N LYS A 60 13.30 -11.33 -9.85
CA LYS A 60 13.94 -10.43 -8.91
C LYS A 60 12.97 -9.94 -7.82
N PRO A 61 12.62 -10.79 -6.83
CA PRO A 61 11.66 -10.45 -5.78
C PRO A 61 12.01 -9.19 -4.97
N SER A 62 13.30 -8.84 -4.86
CA SER A 62 13.74 -7.65 -4.13
C SER A 62 13.18 -6.34 -4.70
N PHE A 63 12.77 -6.32 -5.98
CA PHE A 63 12.11 -5.16 -6.59
C PHE A 63 10.84 -4.73 -5.89
N ALA A 64 10.05 -5.67 -5.37
CA ALA A 64 8.76 -5.37 -4.76
C ALA A 64 8.90 -4.51 -3.49
N LYS A 65 10.08 -4.52 -2.85
CA LYS A 65 10.36 -3.79 -1.61
C LYS A 65 11.19 -2.53 -1.81
N LYS A 66 11.68 -2.28 -3.02
CA LYS A 66 12.46 -1.07 -3.33
C LYS A 66 11.56 0.15 -3.31
N LEU A 67 12.13 1.26 -2.87
CA LEU A 67 11.51 2.57 -2.97
C LEU A 67 12.09 3.30 -4.19
N ASN A 68 11.25 3.96 -4.98
CA ASN A 68 11.71 4.90 -6.00
C ASN A 68 12.17 6.22 -5.37
N GLU A 69 12.56 7.19 -6.20
CA GLU A 69 13.03 8.51 -5.77
C GLU A 69 11.94 9.33 -5.04
N ASP A 70 10.67 9.03 -5.28
CA ASP A 70 9.52 9.62 -4.55
C ASP A 70 9.26 8.93 -3.20
N GLY A 71 10.02 7.88 -2.88
CA GLY A 71 9.86 7.08 -1.67
C GLY A 71 8.66 6.14 -1.72
N LEU A 72 8.26 5.68 -2.91
CA LEU A 72 7.11 4.79 -3.13
C LEU A 72 7.60 3.40 -3.54
N THR A 73 6.93 2.35 -3.06
CA THR A 73 7.13 0.98 -3.60
C THR A 73 6.31 0.78 -4.88
N PRO A 74 6.54 -0.30 -5.64
CA PRO A 74 5.65 -0.64 -6.75
C PRO A 74 4.19 -0.81 -6.32
N LEU A 75 3.93 -1.37 -5.13
CA LEU A 75 2.57 -1.48 -4.61
C LEU A 75 1.92 -0.12 -4.32
N HIS A 76 2.68 0.87 -3.86
CA HIS A 76 2.15 2.24 -3.72
C HIS A 76 1.73 2.81 -5.08
N LEU A 77 2.57 2.65 -6.11
CA LEU A 77 2.26 3.14 -7.46
C LEU A 77 1.07 2.42 -8.09
N ALA A 78 0.91 1.12 -7.84
CA ALA A 78 -0.26 0.38 -8.30
C ALA A 78 -1.55 0.95 -7.70
N VAL A 79 -1.55 1.26 -6.40
CA VAL A 79 -2.70 1.89 -5.74
C VAL A 79 -2.93 3.32 -6.25
N GLU A 80 -1.88 4.15 -6.32
CA GLU A 80 -1.97 5.55 -6.76
C GLU A 80 -2.48 5.69 -8.19
N ASN A 81 -2.16 4.73 -9.06
CA ASN A 81 -2.58 4.71 -10.46
C ASN A 81 -3.79 3.81 -10.73
N HIS A 82 -4.55 3.45 -9.70
CA HIS A 82 -5.78 2.65 -9.78
C HIS A 82 -5.62 1.29 -10.48
N GLN A 83 -4.46 0.65 -10.33
CA GLN A 83 -4.16 -0.68 -10.85
C GLN A 83 -4.53 -1.76 -9.83
N ALA A 84 -5.81 -1.81 -9.42
CA ALA A 84 -6.30 -2.65 -8.33
C ALA A 84 -6.00 -4.15 -8.55
N GLU A 85 -6.21 -4.66 -9.76
CA GLU A 85 -5.93 -6.07 -10.10
C GLU A 85 -4.46 -6.42 -9.87
N LEU A 86 -3.55 -5.57 -10.34
CA LEU A 86 -2.13 -5.75 -10.11
C LEU A 86 -1.77 -5.63 -8.62
N ALA A 87 -2.34 -4.65 -7.91
CA ALA A 87 -2.11 -4.50 -6.48
C ALA A 87 -2.50 -5.77 -5.71
N LEU A 88 -3.60 -6.43 -6.08
CA LEU A 88 -4.02 -7.71 -5.50
C LEU A 88 -3.02 -8.82 -5.81
N GLU A 89 -2.55 -8.95 -7.06
CA GLU A 89 -1.55 -9.96 -7.42
C GLU A 89 -0.21 -9.77 -6.67
N LEU A 90 0.26 -8.54 -6.54
CA LEU A 90 1.47 -8.22 -5.76
C LEU A 90 1.34 -8.67 -4.31
N VAL A 91 0.19 -8.42 -3.69
CA VAL A 91 -0.05 -8.73 -2.27
C VAL A 91 -0.33 -10.22 -2.04
N LYS A 92 -0.97 -10.92 -2.99
CA LYS A 92 -1.07 -12.39 -2.95
C LYS A 92 0.31 -13.03 -3.01
N PHE A 93 1.23 -12.46 -3.79
CA PHE A 93 2.60 -12.95 -3.89
C PHE A 93 3.41 -12.69 -2.60
N ASP A 94 3.33 -11.48 -2.03
CA ASP A 94 3.93 -11.16 -0.74
C ASP A 94 3.02 -10.23 0.09
N PRO A 95 2.28 -10.77 1.08
CA PRO A 95 1.39 -9.96 1.93
C PRO A 95 2.12 -8.88 2.74
N SER A 96 3.42 -9.04 3.00
CA SER A 96 4.19 -8.06 3.78
C SER A 96 4.37 -6.73 3.06
N LEU A 97 4.14 -6.67 1.73
CA LEU A 97 4.23 -5.45 0.94
C LEU A 97 3.25 -4.36 1.42
N VAL A 98 2.09 -4.75 1.95
CA VAL A 98 1.04 -3.84 2.48
C VAL A 98 1.55 -2.99 3.65
N ARG A 99 2.62 -3.43 4.33
CA ARG A 99 3.19 -2.78 5.53
C ARG A 99 4.45 -1.96 5.25
N ILE A 100 4.95 -1.95 4.01
CA ILE A 100 6.19 -1.22 3.70
C ILE A 100 5.93 0.28 3.79
N ARG A 101 6.77 0.95 4.58
CA ARG A 101 6.69 2.40 4.80
C ARG A 101 7.43 3.13 3.70
N GLY A 102 6.69 3.84 2.86
CA GLY A 102 7.19 4.79 1.89
C GLY A 102 7.40 6.19 2.49
N ARG A 103 7.30 7.21 1.65
CA ARG A 103 7.44 8.62 2.01
C ARG A 103 6.45 9.00 3.14
N GLY A 104 6.95 9.73 4.14
CA GLY A 104 6.14 10.13 5.29
C GLY A 104 5.73 8.97 6.21
N GLY A 105 6.26 7.76 5.98
CA GLY A 105 5.86 6.55 6.70
C GLY A 105 4.49 6.00 6.28
N MET A 106 3.89 6.52 5.19
CA MET A 106 2.68 5.93 4.63
C MET A 106 2.98 4.50 4.15
N THR A 107 2.04 3.61 4.40
CA THR A 107 2.04 2.26 3.81
C THR A 107 1.01 2.19 2.68
N PRO A 108 1.04 1.17 1.82
CA PRO A 108 0.00 0.97 0.81
C PRO A 108 -1.41 0.93 1.41
N LEU A 109 -1.62 0.34 2.60
CA LEU A 109 -2.93 0.38 3.28
C LEU A 109 -3.41 1.82 3.55
N HIS A 110 -2.52 2.70 4.02
CA HIS A 110 -2.87 4.11 4.22
C HIS A 110 -3.26 4.78 2.91
N LEU A 111 -2.59 4.44 1.82
CA LEU A 111 -2.87 5.00 0.51
C LEU A 111 -4.23 4.53 -0.01
N VAL A 112 -4.56 3.24 0.13
CA VAL A 112 -5.91 2.73 -0.21
C VAL A 112 -6.99 3.43 0.61
N ALA A 113 -6.77 3.60 1.93
CA ALA A 113 -7.70 4.32 2.80
C ALA A 113 -7.84 5.81 2.46
N LYS A 114 -6.86 6.41 1.76
CA LYS A 114 -6.88 7.80 1.27
C LYS A 114 -7.59 7.93 -0.07
N GLU A 115 -7.28 7.04 -1.01
CA GLU A 115 -7.80 7.08 -2.38
C GLU A 115 -9.25 6.57 -2.48
N GLY A 116 -9.68 5.72 -1.56
CA GLY A 116 -11.07 5.30 -1.41
C GLY A 116 -11.45 4.10 -2.28
N ASP A 117 -10.73 2.99 -2.11
CA ASP A 117 -11.00 1.70 -2.77
C ASP A 117 -11.36 0.65 -1.70
N VAL A 118 -12.66 0.46 -1.50
CA VAL A 118 -13.23 -0.36 -0.42
C VAL A 118 -12.88 -1.84 -0.59
N GLU A 119 -12.94 -2.33 -1.82
CA GLU A 119 -12.62 -3.71 -2.18
C GLU A 119 -11.14 -3.99 -1.92
N LEU A 120 -10.24 -3.13 -2.44
CA LEU A 120 -8.80 -3.29 -2.24
C LEU A 120 -8.40 -3.16 -0.77
N LEU A 121 -9.06 -2.26 -0.04
CA LEU A 121 -8.84 -2.10 1.40
C LEU A 121 -9.19 -3.39 2.16
N THR A 122 -10.33 -3.96 1.82
CA THR A 122 -10.81 -5.20 2.43
C THR A 122 -9.82 -6.34 2.18
N GLU A 123 -9.37 -6.51 0.94
CA GLU A 123 -8.38 -7.54 0.58
C GLU A 123 -7.04 -7.33 1.29
N PHE A 124 -6.52 -6.10 1.36
CA PHE A 124 -5.27 -5.79 2.06
C PHE A 124 -5.33 -6.11 3.56
N ILE A 125 -6.47 -5.89 4.19
CA ILE A 125 -6.66 -6.23 5.61
C ILE A 125 -6.81 -7.74 5.78
N LEU A 126 -7.49 -8.44 4.87
CA LEU A 126 -7.67 -9.89 4.94
C LEU A 126 -6.34 -10.65 4.83
N VAL A 127 -5.48 -10.25 3.89
CA VAL A 127 -4.17 -10.87 3.67
C VAL A 127 -3.11 -10.43 4.69
N CYS A 128 -3.25 -9.22 5.26
CA CYS A 128 -2.34 -8.72 6.30
C CYS A 128 -3.11 -8.01 7.42
N PRO A 129 -3.78 -8.76 8.32
CA PRO A 129 -4.55 -8.25 9.47
C PRO A 129 -3.80 -7.22 10.33
N GLU A 130 -2.51 -7.42 10.54
CA GLU A 130 -1.68 -6.59 11.42
C GLU A 130 -1.51 -5.17 10.87
N SER A 131 -1.67 -4.97 9.55
CA SER A 131 -1.46 -3.69 8.85
C SER A 131 -2.34 -2.56 9.37
N ILE A 132 -3.49 -2.89 9.96
CA ILE A 132 -4.42 -1.92 10.55
C ILE A 132 -3.81 -1.09 11.69
N THR A 133 -2.75 -1.60 12.32
CA THR A 133 -2.03 -0.94 13.43
C THR A 133 -0.87 -0.07 12.98
N ASP A 134 -0.49 -0.15 11.69
CA ASP A 134 0.60 0.67 11.18
C ASP A 134 0.22 2.14 11.26
N ALA A 135 1.22 2.95 11.58
CA ALA A 135 1.09 4.40 11.66
C ALA A 135 2.13 5.08 10.78
N THR A 136 1.73 6.21 10.21
CA THR A 136 2.62 7.14 9.51
C THR A 136 3.65 7.73 10.48
N LEU A 137 4.60 8.52 9.97
CA LEU A 137 5.52 9.27 10.83
C LEU A 137 4.73 10.17 11.80
N ASN A 138 3.59 10.73 11.39
CA ASN A 138 2.73 11.56 12.24
C ASN A 138 1.91 10.77 13.26
N GLY A 139 2.04 9.44 13.32
CA GLY A 139 1.25 8.61 14.24
C GLY A 139 -0.18 8.35 13.76
N GLU A 140 -0.51 8.72 12.51
CA GLU A 140 -1.82 8.51 11.91
C GLU A 140 -1.92 7.06 11.43
N THR A 141 -2.99 6.36 11.81
CA THR A 141 -3.33 5.04 11.26
C THR A 141 -4.20 5.17 10.02
N ALA A 142 -4.45 4.06 9.31
CA ALA A 142 -5.42 4.05 8.19
C ALA A 142 -6.80 4.62 8.59
N LEU A 143 -7.21 4.45 9.85
CA LEU A 143 -8.44 5.04 10.41
C LEU A 143 -8.39 6.58 10.43
N HIS A 144 -7.26 7.16 10.84
CA HIS A 144 -7.07 8.61 10.82
C HIS A 144 -7.13 9.12 9.38
N ILE A 145 -6.42 8.45 8.47
CA ILE A 145 -6.36 8.84 7.06
C ILE A 145 -7.75 8.79 6.41
N ALA A 146 -8.56 7.77 6.70
CA ALA A 146 -9.93 7.68 6.20
C ALA A 146 -10.78 8.87 6.66
N VAL A 147 -10.68 9.26 7.94
CA VAL A 147 -11.40 10.43 8.47
C VAL A 147 -10.91 11.75 7.87
N ILE A 148 -9.58 11.93 7.77
CA ILE A 148 -8.97 13.14 7.19
C ILE A 148 -9.37 13.31 5.72
N SER A 149 -9.52 12.20 5.00
CA SER A 149 -9.80 12.18 3.56
C SER A 149 -11.30 12.05 3.24
N ASP A 150 -12.18 12.10 4.23
CA ASP A 150 -13.64 11.93 4.10
C ASP A 150 -14.06 10.61 3.42
N ARG A 151 -13.35 9.54 3.75
CA ARG A 151 -13.51 8.17 3.22
C ARG A 151 -14.36 7.33 4.16
N TYR A 152 -15.67 7.58 4.11
CA TYR A 152 -16.62 7.02 5.07
C TYR A 152 -16.87 5.51 4.91
N GLU A 153 -16.85 4.98 3.69
CA GLU A 153 -17.03 3.54 3.48
C GLU A 153 -15.79 2.74 3.90
N GLU A 154 -14.60 3.31 3.72
CA GLU A 154 -13.32 2.78 4.21
C GLU A 154 -13.28 2.78 5.74
N LEU A 155 -13.75 3.87 6.37
CA LEU A 155 -13.92 3.97 7.81
C LEU A 155 -14.83 2.86 8.33
N LYS A 156 -15.95 2.58 7.65
CA LYS A 156 -16.87 1.49 8.00
C LYS A 156 -16.20 0.13 7.88
N VAL A 157 -15.43 -0.14 6.82
CA VAL A 157 -14.71 -1.40 6.65
C VAL A 157 -13.68 -1.60 7.76
N LEU A 158 -12.81 -0.62 8.00
CA LEU A 158 -11.78 -0.67 9.04
C LEU A 158 -12.40 -0.95 10.41
N ARG A 159 -13.48 -0.24 10.74
CA ARG A 159 -14.20 -0.42 12.00
C ARG A 159 -14.92 -1.75 12.08
N GLY A 160 -15.65 -2.13 11.04
CA GLY A 160 -16.39 -3.38 10.98
C GLY A 160 -15.46 -4.60 11.07
N TRP A 161 -14.23 -4.47 10.56
CA TRP A 161 -13.20 -5.49 10.70
C TRP A 161 -12.66 -5.57 12.15
N MET A 162 -12.35 -4.44 12.79
CA MET A 162 -11.95 -4.39 14.21
C MET A 162 -13.00 -5.02 15.14
N GLN A 163 -14.29 -4.70 14.94
CA GLN A 163 -15.38 -5.28 15.73
C GLN A 163 -15.52 -6.79 15.58
N ARG A 164 -15.18 -7.35 14.41
CA ARG A 164 -15.17 -8.80 14.18
C ARG A 164 -14.01 -9.46 14.92
N MET A 165 -12.83 -8.85 14.89
CA MET A 165 -11.64 -9.36 15.60
C MET A 165 -11.80 -9.34 17.12
N ARG A 166 -12.58 -8.39 17.66
CA ARG A 166 -12.90 -8.28 19.10
C ARG A 166 -13.40 -9.59 19.73
N LYS A 167 -14.09 -10.44 18.96
CA LYS A 167 -14.66 -11.70 19.46
C LYS A 167 -13.64 -12.83 19.62
N VAL A 168 -12.44 -12.69 19.04
CA VAL A 168 -11.49 -13.80 18.90
C VAL A 168 -10.29 -13.69 19.85
N ASP A 169 -9.76 -12.49 20.13
CA ASP A 169 -8.77 -12.22 21.22
C ASP A 169 -8.29 -10.72 21.23
N ALA A 170 -9.08 -9.77 20.71
CA ALA A 170 -8.57 -8.47 20.22
C ALA A 170 -8.96 -7.20 21.00
N SER A 171 -9.28 -7.28 22.31
CA SER A 171 -9.59 -6.06 23.08
C SER A 171 -8.45 -5.04 23.05
N THR A 172 -7.20 -5.49 22.98
CA THR A 172 -6.01 -4.63 22.93
C THR A 172 -5.88 -3.87 21.61
N THR A 173 -6.07 -4.53 20.46
CA THR A 173 -5.84 -3.91 19.13
C THR A 173 -6.88 -2.85 18.79
N GLU A 174 -8.16 -3.12 19.09
CA GLU A 174 -9.24 -2.15 18.89
C GLU A 174 -9.01 -0.89 19.74
N ILE A 175 -8.69 -1.06 21.03
CA ILE A 175 -8.35 0.06 21.93
C ILE A 175 -7.12 0.80 21.42
N GLN A 176 -6.09 0.08 20.95
CA GLN A 176 -4.86 0.68 20.46
C GLN A 176 -5.05 1.51 19.19
N VAL A 177 -5.88 1.09 18.24
CA VAL A 177 -6.10 1.79 16.97
C VAL A 177 -7.12 2.91 17.11
N LEU A 178 -8.26 2.68 17.78
CA LEU A 178 -9.30 3.70 17.97
C LEU A 178 -8.80 4.87 18.84
N ASN A 179 -8.06 4.56 19.91
CA ASN A 179 -7.51 5.57 20.82
C ASN A 179 -6.06 5.95 20.46
N LYS A 180 -5.53 5.47 19.33
CA LYS A 180 -4.22 5.93 18.86
C LYS A 180 -4.29 7.43 18.70
N ARG A 181 -3.31 8.13 19.25
CA ARG A 181 -3.14 9.55 19.07
C ARG A 181 -2.07 9.81 18.02
N ASP A 182 -2.35 10.73 17.11
CA ASP A 182 -1.34 11.32 16.24
C ASP A 182 -0.32 12.15 17.06
N ARG A 183 0.68 12.72 16.40
CA ARG A 183 1.69 13.59 17.03
C ARG A 183 1.11 14.85 17.68
N LYS A 184 -0.09 15.29 17.30
CA LYS A 184 -0.80 16.43 17.88
C LYS A 184 -1.69 16.03 19.06
N GLY A 185 -1.77 14.73 19.39
CA GLY A 185 -2.60 14.20 20.45
C GLY A 185 -4.03 13.87 20.03
N ASN A 186 -4.37 14.00 18.74
CA ASN A 186 -5.71 13.73 18.22
C ASN A 186 -5.90 12.24 17.95
N THR A 187 -7.03 11.70 18.37
CA THR A 187 -7.53 10.43 17.83
C THR A 187 -8.31 10.69 16.54
N ALA A 188 -8.65 9.62 15.81
CA ALA A 188 -9.55 9.72 14.65
C ALA A 188 -10.88 10.43 15.00
N LEU A 189 -11.39 10.29 16.24
CA LEU A 189 -12.59 11.01 16.70
C LEU A 189 -12.39 12.51 16.77
N HIS A 190 -11.25 12.93 17.34
CA HIS A 190 -10.93 14.35 17.47
C HIS A 190 -10.88 15.00 16.08
N LEU A 191 -10.29 14.30 15.10
CA LEU A 191 -10.23 14.79 13.71
C LEU A 191 -11.60 14.82 13.04
N ALA A 192 -12.45 13.81 13.26
CA ALA A 192 -13.80 13.77 12.73
C ALA A 192 -14.64 14.95 13.24
N ALA A 193 -14.56 15.23 14.54
CA ALA A 193 -15.27 16.34 15.18
C ALA A 193 -14.74 17.70 14.71
N TYR A 194 -13.41 17.84 14.59
CA TYR A 194 -12.78 19.08 14.10
C TYR A 194 -13.16 19.40 12.65
N ASN A 195 -13.25 18.39 11.79
CA ASN A 195 -13.57 18.56 10.36
C ASN A 195 -15.07 18.71 10.08
N ASN A 196 -15.93 18.79 11.11
CA ASN A 196 -17.40 18.73 10.98
C ASN A 196 -17.88 17.53 10.15
N ASN A 197 -17.16 16.40 10.20
CA ASN A 197 -17.57 15.19 9.52
C ASN A 197 -18.69 14.52 10.33
N HIS A 198 -19.92 15.00 10.14
CA HIS A 198 -21.09 14.54 10.88
C HIS A 198 -21.33 13.05 10.68
N GLN A 199 -21.04 12.50 9.49
CA GLN A 199 -21.20 11.06 9.22
C GLN A 199 -20.21 10.23 10.03
N ALA A 200 -18.94 10.63 10.06
CA ALA A 200 -17.95 9.97 10.91
C ALA A 200 -18.26 10.13 12.42
N CYS A 201 -18.75 11.29 12.87
CA CYS A 201 -19.04 11.56 14.28
C CYS A 201 -20.31 10.86 14.80
N THR A 202 -21.34 10.76 13.96
CA THR A 202 -22.64 10.17 14.33
C THR A 202 -22.71 8.67 14.07
N TYR A 203 -21.66 8.10 13.45
CA TYR A 203 -21.61 6.66 13.24
C TYR A 203 -21.67 5.96 14.60
N PRO A 204 -22.56 4.97 14.79
CA PRO A 204 -22.79 4.40 16.11
C PRO A 204 -21.47 3.87 16.67
N PHE A 205 -21.11 4.35 17.84
CA PHE A 205 -19.90 4.06 18.62
C PHE A 205 -18.56 4.52 18.00
N PHE A 206 -18.40 5.83 17.85
CA PHE A 206 -17.24 6.48 18.46
C PHE A 206 -17.38 6.55 19.99
#